data_AF-A0A974NIT5-F1
#
_entry.id   AF-A0A974NIT5-F1
#
_cell.length_a   1.000
_cell.length_b   1.000
_cell.length_c   1.000
_cell.angle_alpha   90.00
_cell.angle_beta   90.00
_cell.angle_gamma   90.00
#
_symmetry.space_group_name_H-M   'P 1'
#
loop_
_entity.id
_entity.type
_entity.pdbx_description
1 polymer ?
#
loop_
_entity_poly.entity_id
_entity_poly.type
_entity_poly.pdbx_seq_one_letter_code
_entity_poly.pdbx_strand_id
1 'polypeptide(L)' 'MKFLKILEVKRATLKKQLEIPELKSIHLVLVGELKAIETTIDDFVEFFDLNKVEEVEITTERSTSEGEEKN' A
#
# COMPACT_ATOMS: atom_id res chain seq x y z
N MET A 1 2.58 7.95 3.15
CA MET A 1 1.38 8.54 3.81
C MET A 1 1.03 7.80 5.11
N LYS A 2 0.63 8.50 6.18
CA LYS A 2 0.33 7.90 7.51
C LYS A 2 -0.93 7.02 7.51
N PHE A 3 -1.94 7.37 6.71
CA PHE A 3 -3.22 6.65 6.64
C PHE A 3 -3.08 5.24 6.05
N LEU A 4 -2.51 5.12 4.84
CA LEU A 4 -2.27 3.82 4.19
C LEU A 4 -1.44 2.87 5.07
N LYS A 5 -0.41 3.40 5.75
CA LYS A 5 0.40 2.62 6.69
C LYS A 5 -0.42 2.03 7.84
N ILE A 6 -1.41 2.76 8.36
CA ILE A 6 -2.32 2.25 9.38
C ILE A 6 -3.19 1.12 8.83
N LEU A 7 -3.70 1.25 7.61
CA LEU A 7 -4.51 0.20 6.98
C LEU A 7 -3.69 -1.08 6.73
N GLU A 8 -2.45 -0.96 6.26
CA GLU A 8 -1.56 -2.12 6.07
C GLU A 8 -1.23 -2.83 7.39
N VAL A 9 -1.02 -2.08 8.48
CA VAL A 9 -0.83 -2.69 9.80
C VAL A 9 -2.08 -3.44 10.24
N LYS A 10 -3.28 -2.87 10.06
CA LYS A 10 -4.55 -3.55 10.39
C LYS A 10 -4.73 -4.82 9.56
N ARG A 11 -4.47 -4.76 8.26
CA ARG A 11 -4.51 -5.90 7.34
C ARG A 11 -3.56 -7.02 7.79
N ALA A 12 -2.32 -6.68 8.13
CA ALA A 12 -1.35 -7.65 8.63
C ALA A 12 -1.79 -8.30 9.95
N THR A 13 -2.38 -7.52 10.86
CA THR A 13 -2.92 -8.03 12.13
C THR A 13 -4.07 -9.00 11.90
N LEU A 14 -5.04 -8.67 11.04
CA LEU A 14 -6.18 -9.53 10.73
C LEU A 14 -5.73 -10.86 10.08
N LYS A 15 -4.73 -10.81 9.19
CA LYS A 15 -4.13 -12.03 8.61
C LYS A 15 -3.52 -12.93 9.67
N LYS A 16 -2.75 -12.36 10.61
CA LYS A 16 -2.20 -13.12 11.73
C LYS A 16 -3.30 -13.71 12.61
N GLN A 17 -4.39 -12.98 12.86
CA GLN A 17 -5.50 -13.47 13.67
C GLN A 17 -6.22 -14.66 13.02
N LEU A 18 -6.28 -14.75 11.69
CA LEU A 18 -6.83 -15.89 10.97
C LEU A 18 -5.98 -17.18 11.09
N GLU A 19 -4.72 -17.05 11.50
CA GLU A 19 -3.82 -18.17 11.76
C GLU A 19 -3.94 -18.70 13.19
N ILE A 20 -4.63 -17.98 14.09
CA ILE A 20 -4.77 -18.34 15.51
C ILE A 20 -5.93 -19.33 15.69
N PRO A 21 -5.66 -20.60 16.09
CA PRO A 21 -6.70 -21.62 16.23
C PRO A 21 -7.81 -21.23 17.22
N GLU A 22 -7.48 -20.49 18.27
CA GLU A 22 -8.38 -20.01 19.31
C GLU A 22 -9.44 -19.03 18.76
N LEU A 23 -9.17 -18.38 17.62
CA LEU A 23 -10.08 -17.41 16.99
C LEU A 23 -10.97 -18.04 15.92
N LYS A 24 -10.92 -19.37 15.72
CA LYS A 24 -11.69 -20.05 14.66
C LYS A 24 -13.19 -19.79 14.69
N SER A 25 -13.77 -19.60 15.89
CA SER A 25 -15.19 -19.28 16.06
C SER A 25 -15.59 -17.92 15.47
N ILE A 26 -14.65 -16.99 15.32
CA ILE A 26 -14.88 -15.64 14.79
C ILE A 26 -14.25 -15.41 13.41
N HIS A 27 -13.68 -16.44 12.77
CA HIS A 27 -13.01 -16.28 11.47
C HIS A 27 -13.90 -15.63 10.40
N LEU A 28 -15.20 -15.91 10.38
CA LEU A 28 -16.11 -15.30 9.41
C LEU A 28 -16.16 -13.76 9.56
N VAL A 29 -16.12 -13.27 10.80
CA VAL A 29 -16.07 -11.83 11.10
C VAL A 29 -14.72 -11.26 10.66
N LEU A 30 -13.61 -11.92 11.02
CA LEU A 30 -12.26 -11.49 10.67
C LEU A 30 -12.03 -11.43 9.15
N VAL A 31 -12.58 -12.38 8.39
CA VAL A 31 -12.55 -12.38 6.92
C VAL A 31 -13.35 -11.20 6.35
N GLY A 32 -14.52 -10.92 6.92
CA GLY A 32 -15.32 -9.76 6.52
C GLY A 32 -14.60 -8.44 6.76
N GLU A 33 -14.00 -8.27 7.93
CA GLU A 33 -13.20 -7.09 8.27
C GLU A 33 -11.95 -6.96 7.39
N LEU A 34 -11.24 -8.07 7.13
CA LEU A 34 -10.07 -8.09 6.25
C LEU A 34 -10.44 -7.60 4.85
N LYS A 35 -11.54 -8.11 4.30
CA LYS A 35 -12.04 -7.68 2.98
C LYS A 35 -12.37 -6.19 2.96
N ALA A 36 -13.02 -5.67 3.99
CA ALA A 36 -13.35 -4.24 4.08
C ALA A 36 -12.09 -3.36 4.11
N ILE A 37 -11.06 -3.78 4.85
CA ILE A 37 -9.77 -3.08 4.87
C ILE A 37 -9.08 -3.13 3.51
N GLU A 38 -9.05 -4.30 2.86
CA GLU A 38 -8.45 -4.45 1.52
C GLU A 38 -9.17 -3.57 0.48
N THR A 39 -10.50 -3.57 0.44
CA THR A 39 -11.26 -2.67 -0.43
C THR A 39 -10.96 -1.19 -0.14
N THR A 40 -10.85 -0.81 1.14
CA THR A 40 -10.52 0.59 1.49
C THR A 40 -9.11 0.97 1.04
N ILE A 41 -8.15 0.04 1.09
CA ILE A 41 -6.80 0.26 0.58
C ILE A 41 -6.83 0.45 -0.93
N ASP A 42 -7.49 -0.45 -1.66
CA ASP A 42 -7.60 -0.40 -3.12
C ASP A 42 -8.24 0.92 -3.57
N ASP A 43 -9.38 1.28 -2.98
CA ASP A 43 -10.07 2.55 -3.23
C ASP A 43 -9.14 3.74 -2.95
N PHE A 44 -8.43 3.75 -1.81
CA PHE A 44 -7.52 4.84 -1.46
C PHE A 44 -6.36 4.96 -2.45
N VAL A 45 -5.80 3.83 -2.91
CA VAL A 45 -4.71 3.83 -3.89
C VAL A 45 -5.19 4.35 -5.24
N GLU A 46 -6.39 3.95 -5.68
CA GLU A 46 -7.00 4.41 -6.92
C GLU A 46 -7.37 5.91 -6.86
N PHE A 47 -8.06 6.35 -5.81
CA PHE A 47 -8.50 7.74 -5.64
C PHE A 47 -7.35 8.74 -5.67
N PHE A 48 -6.19 8.35 -5.14
CA PHE A 48 -5.01 9.21 -5.07
C PHE A 48 -3.96 8.88 -6.14
N ASP A 49 -4.28 7.99 -7.09
CA ASP A 49 -3.36 7.58 -8.16
C ASP A 49 -1.96 7.19 -7.61
N LEU A 50 -1.90 6.58 -6.43
CA LEU A 50 -0.63 6.39 -5.71
C LEU A 50 0.35 5.50 -6.49
N ASN A 51 -0.17 4.59 -7.31
CA ASN A 51 0.63 3.74 -8.20
C ASN A 51 1.40 4.56 -9.26
N LYS A 52 0.94 5.76 -9.62
CA LYS A 52 1.63 6.66 -10.57
C LYS A 52 2.73 7.47 -9.90
N VAL A 53 2.66 7.68 -8.59
CA VAL A 53 3.68 8.46 -7.84
C VAL A 53 5.00 7.72 -7.79
N GLU A 54 4.98 6.38 -7.71
CA GLU A 54 6.20 5.55 -7.71
C GLU A 54 6.93 5.52 -9.07
N GLU A 55 6.24 5.76 -10.19
CA GLU A 55 6.87 5.85 -11.52
C GLU A 55 7.58 7.20 -11.77
N VAL A 56 7.13 8.29 -11.13
CA VAL A 56 7.68 9.64 -11.35
C VAL A 56 9.02 9.84 -10.63
N GLU A 57 9.24 9.19 -9.47
CA GLU A 57 10.53 9.28 -8.77
C GLU A 57 11.69 8.64 -9.56
N ILE A 58 11.44 7.68 -10.45
CA ILE A 58 12.49 7.00 -11.23
C ILE A 58 12.98 7.85 -12.42
N THR A 59 12.21 8.86 -12.87
CA THR A 59 12.55 9.63 -14.08
C THR A 59 13.27 10.96 -13.82
N THR A 60 13.36 11.41 -12.57
CA THR A 60 13.93 12.74 -12.26
C THR A 60 15.47 12.75 -12.13
N GLU A 61 16.13 11.59 -12.04
CA GLU A 61 17.60 11.52 -11.85
C GLU A 61 18.44 11.45 -13.14
N ARG A 62 17.86 11.61 -14.34
CA ARG A 62 18.59 11.40 -15.62
C ARG A 62 18.77 12.60 -16.53
N SER A 63 18.60 13.83 -16.04
CA SER A 63 18.70 15.04 -16.88
C SER A 63 19.61 16.15 -16.34
N THR A 64 20.76 15.80 -15.76
CA THR A 64 21.85 16.76 -15.52
C THR A 64 23.22 16.14 -15.81
N SER A 65 23.49 15.76 -17.07
CA SER A 65 24.87 15.66 -17.57
C SER A 65 24.87 15.61 -19.10
N GLU A 66 24.75 16.76 -19.76
CA GLU A 66 25.24 16.94 -21.14
C GLU A 66 25.27 18.44 -21.45
N GLY A 67 26.48 19.02 -21.55
CA GLY A 67 26.62 20.40 -22.02
C GLY A 67 27.82 21.22 -21.55
N GLU A 68 28.99 20.64 -21.24
CA GLU A 68 30.25 21.40 -21.26
C GLU A 68 31.26 20.72 -22.19
N GLU A 69 31.28 21.11 -23.46
CA GLU A 69 32.52 21.11 -24.24
C GLU A 69 32.52 22.22 -25.31
N LYS A 70 33.53 23.09 -25.17
CA LYS A 70 34.26 23.83 -26.20
C LYS A 70 33.63 25.09 -26.82
N ASN A 71 34.13 26.25 -26.37
CA ASN A 71 34.74 27.27 -27.23
C ASN A 71 35.79 28.09 -26.47
#